data_AF-A0A0J9HNG3-F1
#
_entry.id   AF-A0A0J9HNG3-F1
#
_cell.length_a   1.000
_cell.length_b   1.000
_cell.length_c   1.000
_cell.angle_alpha   90.00
_cell.angle_beta   90.00
_cell.angle_gamma   90.00
#
_symmetry.space_group_name_H-M   'P 1'
#
loop_
_entity.id
_entity.type
_entity.pdbx_description
1 polymer ?
#
loop_
_entity_poly.entity_id
_entity_poly.type
_entity_poly.pdbx_seq_one_letter_code
_entity_poly.pdbx_strand_id
1 'polypeptide(L)'
;GAKEMMMACLIVGFCKGILIVATEGKIIDTILFQITQTVESLPTVISVQAMFWFQAILNFFVPSGSGQAALTMPIMAPLSDLLGISRQTAVLAFQMGDGLNNLIIPTSGVTMGVLSIAKIPYEIWLRWIMPLMVYLFLGAMFFLFVAVKIGWS
;
A
#
# COMPACT_ATOMS: atom_id res chain seq x y z
N GLY A 1 -2.19 8.89 -25.65
CA GLY A 1 -2.88 10.14 -25.26
C GLY A 1 -4.20 9.84 -24.56
N ALA A 2 -5.33 10.36 -25.04
CA ALA A 2 -6.64 10.17 -24.38
C ALA A 2 -7.12 8.71 -24.33
N LYS A 3 -6.82 7.90 -25.36
CA LYS A 3 -7.20 6.48 -25.42
C LYS A 3 -6.60 5.63 -24.30
N GLU A 4 -5.37 5.92 -23.89
CA GLU A 4 -4.68 5.20 -22.80
C GLU A 4 -5.21 5.64 -21.42
N MET A 5 -5.53 6.92 -21.25
CA MET A 5 -6.11 7.43 -20.00
C MET A 5 -7.57 7.01 -19.79
N MET A 6 -8.30 6.70 -20.87
CA MET A 6 -9.70 6.25 -20.79
C MET A 6 -9.86 5.05 -19.86
N MET A 7 -8.96 4.06 -19.96
CA MET A 7 -9.02 2.87 -19.10
C MET A 7 -8.78 3.23 -17.63
N ALA A 8 -7.79 4.06 -17.33
CA ALA A 8 -7.51 4.52 -15.98
C ALA A 8 -8.70 5.29 -15.40
N CYS A 9 -9.31 6.20 -16.17
CA CYS A 9 -10.48 6.96 -15.74
C CYS A 9 -11.69 6.06 -15.46
N LEU A 10 -11.95 5.04 -16.29
CA LEU A 10 -13.04 4.09 -16.08
C LEU A 10 -12.82 3.26 -14.80
N ILE A 11 -11.60 2.79 -14.55
CA ILE A 11 -11.24 2.06 -13.34
C ILE A 11 -11.44 2.96 -12.11
N VAL A 12 -10.94 4.20 -12.14
CA VAL A 12 -11.11 5.16 -11.04
C VAL A 12 -12.59 5.43 -10.77
N GLY A 13 -13.40 5.60 -11.82
CA GLY A 13 -14.85 5.77 -11.70
C GLY A 13 -15.54 4.56 -11.07
N PHE A 14 -15.16 3.34 -11.46
CA PHE A 14 -15.69 2.10 -10.88
C PHE A 14 -15.29 1.92 -9.42
N CYS A 15 -14.02 2.16 -9.07
CA CYS A 15 -13.55 2.17 -7.69
C CYS A 15 -14.32 3.19 -6.83
N LYS A 16 -14.59 4.39 -7.37
CA LYS A 16 -15.41 5.39 -6.69
C LYS A 16 -16.85 4.90 -6.47
N GLY A 17 -17.43 4.20 -7.43
CA GLY A 17 -18.76 3.59 -7.29
C GLY A 17 -18.81 2.56 -6.17
N ILE A 18 -17.85 1.63 -6.13
CA ILE A 18 -17.73 0.64 -5.04
C ILE A 18 -17.59 1.33 -3.68
N LEU A 19 -16.77 2.38 -3.61
CA LEU A 19 -16.54 3.16 -2.39
C LEU A 19 -17.83 3.79 -1.88
N ILE A 20 -18.63 4.41 -2.76
CA ILE A 20 -19.92 5.00 -2.38
C ILE A 20 -20.84 3.92 -1.80
N VAL A 21 -21.00 2.78 -2.49
CA VAL A 21 -21.84 1.67 -2.01
C VAL A 21 -21.33 1.12 -0.67
N ALA A 22 -20.02 0.95 -0.50
CA ALA A 22 -19.44 0.43 0.73
C ALA A 22 -19.54 1.42 1.90
N THR A 23 -19.53 2.72 1.61
CA THR A 23 -19.66 3.79 2.62
C THR A 23 -21.13 3.96 3.03
N GLU A 24 -22.03 4.14 2.06
CA GLU A 24 -23.47 4.27 2.32
C GLU A 24 -24.08 2.99 2.91
N GLY A 25 -23.59 1.83 2.48
CA GLY A 25 -23.96 0.52 3.02
C GLY A 25 -23.33 0.17 4.36
N LYS A 26 -22.59 1.08 5.01
CA LYS A 26 -21.94 0.88 6.34
C LYS A 26 -20.94 -0.29 6.41
N ILE A 27 -20.45 -0.77 5.26
CA ILE A 27 -19.45 -1.83 5.18
C ILE A 27 -18.10 -1.32 5.69
N ILE A 28 -17.69 -0.11 5.26
CA ILE A 28 -16.45 0.53 5.69
C ILE A 28 -16.48 0.78 7.21
N ASP A 29 -17.59 1.31 7.72
CA ASP A 29 -17.77 1.54 9.16
C ASP A 29 -17.65 0.24 9.98
N THR A 30 -18.19 -0.87 9.47
CA THR A 30 -18.11 -2.18 10.14
C THR A 30 -16.69 -2.75 10.14
N ILE A 31 -15.98 -2.66 9.02
CA ILE A 31 -14.57 -3.08 8.92
C ILE A 31 -13.70 -2.23 9.84
N LEU A 32 -13.88 -0.91 9.81
CA LEU A 32 -13.16 0.01 10.68
C LEU A 32 -13.43 -0.29 12.16
N PHE A 33 -14.67 -0.56 12.55
CA PHE A 33 -15.00 -0.92 13.93
C PHE A 33 -14.25 -2.16 14.40
N GLN A 34 -14.18 -3.21 13.57
CA GLN A 34 -13.45 -4.44 13.90
C GLN A 34 -11.93 -4.23 13.97
N ILE A 35 -11.36 -3.48 13.02
CA ILE A 35 -9.93 -3.15 13.02
C ILE A 35 -9.58 -2.27 14.22
N THR A 36 -10.39 -1.24 14.50
CA THR A 36 -10.15 -0.31 15.60
C THR A 36 -10.20 -1.04 16.94
N GLN A 37 -11.15 -1.95 17.18
CA GLN A 37 -11.15 -2.76 18.41
C GLN A 37 -9.85 -3.57 18.63
N THR A 38 -9.20 -3.98 17.54
CA THR A 38 -7.95 -4.75 17.60
C THR A 38 -6.72 -3.83 17.73
N VAL A 39 -6.76 -2.65 17.12
CA VAL A 39 -5.58 -1.77 16.92
C VAL A 39 -5.56 -0.57 17.87
N GLU A 40 -6.68 -0.20 18.50
CA GLU A 40 -6.79 0.96 19.42
C GLU A 40 -5.92 0.81 20.67
N SER A 41 -5.62 -0.43 21.07
CA SER A 41 -4.69 -0.72 22.18
C SER A 41 -3.21 -0.73 21.77
N LEU A 42 -2.90 -0.65 20.46
CA LEU A 42 -1.53 -0.72 19.97
C LEU A 42 -0.87 0.68 19.93
N PRO A 43 0.42 0.77 20.28
CA PRO A 43 1.21 1.98 20.07
C PRO A 43 1.15 2.45 18.60
N THR A 44 0.97 3.76 18.39
CA THR A 44 0.88 4.40 17.07
C THR A 44 1.97 3.97 16.09
N VAL A 45 3.20 3.79 16.59
CA VAL A 45 4.34 3.30 15.81
C VAL A 45 4.06 1.91 15.23
N ILE A 46 3.53 0.99 16.04
CA ILE A 46 3.22 -0.38 15.61
C ILE A 46 2.09 -0.36 14.59
N SER A 47 1.08 0.48 14.78
CA SER A 47 -0.04 0.64 13.85
C SER A 47 0.44 1.09 12.46
N VAL A 48 1.36 2.06 12.37
CA VAL A 48 1.94 2.50 11.09
C VAL A 48 2.77 1.39 10.42
N GLN A 49 3.52 0.60 11.18
CA GLN A 49 4.23 -0.55 10.61
C GLN A 49 3.27 -1.64 10.11
N ALA A 50 2.18 -1.89 10.82
CA ALA A 50 1.14 -2.80 10.39
C ALA A 50 0.47 -2.31 9.09
N MET A 51 0.21 -1.01 8.98
CA MET A 51 -0.27 -0.38 7.75
C MET A 51 0.68 -0.61 6.58
N PHE A 52 1.98 -0.44 6.79
CA PHE A 52 3.00 -0.70 5.78
C PHE A 52 3.02 -2.17 5.32
N TRP A 53 3.03 -3.13 6.26
CA TRP A 53 3.03 -4.57 5.91
C TRP A 53 1.74 -5.02 5.24
N PHE A 54 0.59 -4.50 5.68
CA PHE A 54 -0.68 -4.75 5.02
C PHE A 54 -0.63 -4.31 3.55
N GLN A 55 -0.09 -3.12 3.28
CA GLN A 55 0.05 -2.60 1.93
C GLN A 55 1.05 -3.42 1.10
N ALA A 56 2.16 -3.86 1.68
CA ALA A 56 3.10 -4.75 1.00
C ALA A 56 2.44 -6.09 0.63
N ILE A 57 1.72 -6.74 1.57
CA ILE A 57 1.01 -8.00 1.30
C ILE A 57 -0.05 -7.81 0.21
N LEU A 58 -0.85 -6.74 0.30
CA LEU A 58 -1.87 -6.46 -0.69
C LEU A 58 -1.28 -6.19 -2.08
N ASN A 59 -0.09 -5.57 -2.14
CA ASN A 59 0.60 -5.27 -3.39
C ASN A 59 0.92 -6.53 -4.20
N PHE A 60 1.17 -7.67 -3.53
CA PHE A 60 1.34 -8.94 -4.22
C PHE A 60 0.12 -9.31 -5.08
N PHE A 61 -1.10 -9.01 -4.61
CA PHE A 61 -2.35 -9.29 -5.31
C PHE A 61 -2.75 -8.17 -6.28
N VAL A 62 -2.45 -6.92 -5.92
CA VAL A 62 -2.80 -5.73 -6.70
C VAL A 62 -1.52 -4.91 -6.97
N PRO A 63 -0.66 -5.33 -7.91
CA PRO A 63 0.64 -4.73 -8.20
C PRO A 63 0.51 -3.45 -9.05
N SER A 64 -0.48 -2.62 -8.71
CA SER A 64 -0.82 -1.38 -9.40
C SER A 64 -1.01 -0.29 -8.36
N GLY A 65 -0.07 0.64 -8.27
CA GLY A 65 -0.10 1.69 -7.24
C GLY A 65 -1.39 2.52 -7.28
N SER A 66 -1.88 2.91 -8.45
CA SER A 66 -3.13 3.67 -8.55
C SER A 66 -4.37 2.85 -8.19
N GLY A 67 -4.42 1.57 -8.61
CA GLY A 67 -5.52 0.66 -8.26
C GLY A 67 -5.54 0.32 -6.77
N GLN A 68 -4.38 0.04 -6.20
CA GLN A 68 -4.22 -0.25 -4.78
C GLN A 68 -4.53 0.98 -3.91
N ALA A 69 -4.09 2.17 -4.31
CA ALA A 69 -4.45 3.41 -3.63
C ALA A 69 -5.97 3.66 -3.68
N ALA A 70 -6.60 3.48 -4.84
CA ALA A 70 -8.04 3.64 -5.00
C ALA A 70 -8.85 2.66 -4.14
N LEU A 71 -8.32 1.45 -3.92
CA LEU A 71 -8.94 0.43 -3.07
C LEU A 71 -8.72 0.68 -1.56
N THR A 72 -7.51 1.06 -1.15
CA THR A 72 -7.12 1.05 0.26
C THR A 72 -7.23 2.39 0.96
N MET A 73 -6.94 3.50 0.26
CA MET A 73 -7.00 4.84 0.87
C MET A 73 -8.36 5.23 1.47
N PRO A 74 -9.50 4.80 0.89
CA PRO A 74 -10.81 5.05 1.50
C PRO A 74 -10.97 4.45 2.90
N ILE A 75 -10.21 3.41 3.22
CA ILE A 75 -10.21 2.74 4.53
C ILE A 75 -9.06 3.30 5.38
N MET A 76 -7.88 3.49 4.80
CA MET A 76 -6.68 3.93 5.52
C MET A 76 -6.77 5.36 6.04
N ALA A 77 -7.42 6.26 5.30
CA ALA A 77 -7.60 7.65 5.73
C ALA A 77 -8.48 7.78 6.99
N PRO A 78 -9.70 7.21 7.05
CA PRO A 78 -10.48 7.25 8.29
C PRO A 78 -9.84 6.42 9.41
N LEU A 79 -9.16 5.31 9.10
CA LEU A 79 -8.41 4.55 10.10
C LEU A 79 -7.26 5.38 10.71
N SER A 80 -6.53 6.14 9.89
CA SER A 80 -5.46 7.00 10.40
C SER A 80 -6.01 8.09 11.32
N ASP A 81 -7.16 8.68 10.96
CA ASP A 81 -7.80 9.70 11.80
C ASP A 81 -8.24 9.12 13.16
N LEU A 82 -8.80 7.90 13.18
CA LEU A 82 -9.21 7.21 14.41
C LEU A 82 -8.03 6.88 15.33
N LEU A 83 -6.89 6.51 14.74
CA LEU A 83 -5.67 6.14 15.49
C LEU A 83 -4.77 7.34 15.84
N GLY A 84 -5.19 8.56 15.51
CA GLY A 84 -4.38 9.78 15.71
C GLY A 84 -3.11 9.83 14.86
N ILE A 85 -3.11 9.13 13.71
CA ILE A 85 -2.02 9.10 12.74
C ILE A 85 -2.34 10.11 11.63
N SER A 86 -1.35 10.89 11.19
CA SER A 86 -1.56 11.78 10.04
C SER A 86 -1.83 10.98 8.76
N ARG A 87 -2.73 11.49 7.92
CA ARG A 87 -3.03 10.87 6.62
C ARG A 87 -1.79 10.81 5.72
N GLN A 88 -0.85 11.74 5.85
CA GLN A 88 0.44 11.77 5.16
C GLN A 88 1.30 10.58 5.54
N THR A 89 1.36 10.24 6.84
CA THR A 89 2.07 9.04 7.31
C THR A 89 1.41 7.77 6.78
N ALA A 90 0.08 7.71 6.72
CA ALA A 90 -0.64 6.59 6.11
C ALA A 90 -0.34 6.44 4.60
N VAL A 91 -0.27 7.56 3.88
CA VAL A 91 0.10 7.59 2.45
C VAL A 91 1.55 7.20 2.23
N LEU A 92 2.47 7.57 3.14
CA LEU A 92 3.86 7.10 3.09
C LEU A 92 3.98 5.60 3.37
N ALA A 93 3.25 5.08 4.35
CA ALA A 93 3.21 3.64 4.62
C ALA A 93 2.76 2.85 3.38
N PHE A 94 1.76 3.36 2.66
CA PHE A 94 1.36 2.82 1.36
C PHE A 94 2.46 2.94 0.30
N GLN A 95 3.03 4.12 0.09
CA GLN A 95 4.06 4.32 -0.96
C GLN A 95 5.27 3.42 -0.75
N MET A 96 5.70 3.25 0.50
CA MET A 96 6.82 2.36 0.81
C MET A 96 6.41 0.88 0.66
N GLY A 97 5.19 0.52 1.04
CA GLY A 97 4.67 -0.84 0.91
C GLY A 97 4.48 -1.27 -0.55
N ASP A 98 3.87 -0.43 -1.39
CA ASP A 98 3.67 -0.66 -2.83
C ASP A 98 5.00 -0.52 -3.61
N GLY A 99 5.71 0.59 -3.41
CA GLY A 99 6.89 0.92 -4.21
C GLY A 99 8.03 -0.08 -4.06
N LEU A 100 8.35 -0.50 -2.83
CA LEU A 100 9.42 -1.46 -2.60
C LEU A 100 9.05 -2.85 -3.10
N ASN A 101 7.82 -3.30 -2.84
CA ASN A 101 7.44 -4.68 -3.10
C ASN A 101 7.32 -4.98 -4.61
N ASN A 102 7.02 -3.96 -5.42
CA ASN A 102 7.07 -4.05 -6.89
C ASN A 102 8.40 -4.58 -7.43
N LEU A 103 9.54 -4.39 -6.74
CA LEU A 103 10.86 -4.86 -7.16
C LEU A 103 11.03 -6.38 -7.10
N ILE A 104 10.18 -7.08 -6.33
CA ILE A 104 10.30 -8.52 -6.10
C ILE A 104 9.09 -9.33 -6.50
N ILE A 105 7.88 -8.77 -6.50
CA ILE A 105 6.69 -9.58 -6.74
C ILE A 105 6.62 -10.03 -8.22
N PRO A 106 6.38 -11.32 -8.48
CA PRO A 106 6.28 -11.84 -9.84
C PRO A 106 4.99 -11.40 -10.55
N THR A 107 4.03 -10.85 -9.79
CA THR A 107 2.79 -10.29 -10.30
C THR A 107 2.98 -8.88 -10.88
N SER A 108 4.11 -8.22 -10.60
CA SER A 108 4.42 -6.91 -11.18
C SER A 108 4.83 -7.06 -12.65
N GLY A 109 3.97 -6.61 -13.55
CA GLY A 109 4.24 -6.64 -15.00
C GLY A 109 5.47 -5.82 -15.40
N VAL A 110 5.80 -4.77 -14.65
CA VAL A 110 7.01 -3.97 -14.87
C VAL A 110 8.26 -4.80 -14.59
N THR A 111 8.34 -5.42 -13.42
CA THR A 111 9.50 -6.25 -13.03
C THR A 111 9.67 -7.44 -13.95
N MET A 112 8.59 -8.18 -14.22
CA MET A 112 8.65 -9.32 -15.16
C MET A 112 8.99 -8.88 -16.60
N GLY A 113 8.50 -7.72 -17.03
CA GLY A 113 8.82 -7.16 -18.35
C GLY A 113 10.30 -6.79 -18.48
N VAL A 114 10.87 -6.12 -17.47
CA VAL A 114 12.29 -5.74 -17.44
C VAL A 114 13.18 -6.99 -17.42
N LEU A 115 12.87 -7.98 -16.58
CA LEU A 115 13.63 -9.23 -16.50
C LEU A 115 13.61 -10.01 -17.82
N SER A 116 12.47 -10.01 -18.50
CA SER A 116 12.32 -10.64 -19.83
C SER A 116 13.22 -9.97 -20.88
N ILE A 117 13.24 -8.64 -20.94
CA ILE A 117 14.10 -7.87 -21.85
C ILE A 117 15.58 -8.10 -21.53
N ALA A 118 15.94 -8.13 -20.25
CA ALA A 118 17.30 -8.38 -19.78
C ALA A 118 17.75 -9.85 -19.89
N LYS A 119 16.83 -10.78 -20.23
CA LYS A 119 17.06 -12.23 -20.27
C LYS A 119 17.55 -12.79 -18.93
N ILE A 120 17.07 -12.24 -17.82
CA ILE A 120 17.41 -12.69 -16.46
C ILE A 120 16.26 -13.54 -15.91
N PRO A 121 16.49 -14.82 -15.55
CA PRO A 121 15.49 -15.63 -14.87
C PRO A 121 15.08 -15.04 -13.52
N TYR A 122 13.79 -15.10 -13.20
CA TYR A 122 13.23 -14.51 -11.98
C TYR A 122 13.87 -15.07 -10.70
N GLU A 123 14.17 -16.37 -10.65
CA GLU A 123 14.80 -17.00 -9.49
C GLU A 123 16.21 -16.45 -9.21
N ILE A 124 16.95 -16.08 -10.26
CA ILE A 124 18.29 -15.48 -10.14
C ILE A 124 18.15 -14.04 -9.63
N TRP A 125 17.21 -13.28 -10.21
CA TRP A 125 16.90 -11.93 -9.75
C TRP A 125 16.49 -11.90 -8.29
N LEU A 126 15.56 -12.77 -7.89
CA LEU A 126 15.05 -12.83 -6.53
C LEU A 126 16.20 -13.09 -5.54
N ARG A 127 17.07 -14.07 -5.81
CA ARG A 127 18.21 -14.35 -4.92
C ARG A 127 19.18 -13.17 -4.83
N TRP A 128 19.35 -12.42 -5.92
CA TRP A 128 20.25 -11.27 -5.99
C TRP A 128 19.70 -10.02 -5.29
N ILE A 129 18.42 -9.72 -5.45
CA ILE A 129 17.78 -8.52 -4.90
C ILE A 129 17.39 -8.67 -3.42
N MET A 130 17.17 -9.91 -2.94
CA MET A 130 16.70 -10.18 -1.57
C MET A 130 17.53 -9.51 -0.45
N PRO A 131 18.88 -9.52 -0.47
CA PRO A 131 19.67 -8.81 0.53
C PRO A 131 19.39 -7.30 0.53
N LEU A 132 19.25 -6.69 -0.66
CA LEU A 132 18.93 -5.27 -0.79
C LEU A 132 17.53 -4.96 -0.25
N MET A 133 16.55 -5.84 -0.52
CA MET A 133 15.18 -5.68 -0.03
C MET A 133 15.09 -5.65 1.48
N VAL A 134 15.90 -6.45 2.18
CA VAL A 134 15.96 -6.41 3.64
C VAL A 134 16.40 -5.03 4.13
N TYR A 135 17.46 -4.45 3.54
CA TYR A 135 17.91 -3.11 3.90
C TYR A 135 16.88 -2.03 3.56
N LEU A 136 16.21 -2.14 2.41
CA LEU A 136 15.17 -1.19 2.01
C LEU A 136 13.94 -1.26 2.92
N PHE A 137 13.51 -2.46 3.32
CA PHE A 137 12.41 -2.63 4.27
C PHE A 137 12.75 -2.12 5.67
N LEU A 138 13.96 -2.39 6.16
CA LEU A 138 14.42 -1.81 7.43
C LEU A 138 14.50 -0.28 7.36
N GLY A 139 14.99 0.26 6.24
CA GLY A 139 14.99 1.70 5.97
C GLY A 139 13.58 2.28 5.95
N ALA A 140 12.62 1.61 5.30
CA ALA A 140 11.23 2.03 5.28
C ALA A 140 10.60 2.05 6.68
N MET A 141 10.81 1.00 7.45
CA MET A 141 10.35 0.94 8.83
C MET A 141 10.97 2.06 9.68
N PHE A 142 12.25 2.37 9.47
CA PHE A 142 12.92 3.48 10.16
C PHE A 142 12.33 4.84 9.77
N PHE A 143 12.10 5.10 8.47
CA PHE A 143 11.49 6.35 8.02
C PHE A 143 10.08 6.53 8.55
N LEU A 144 9.27 5.46 8.59
CA LEU A 144 7.93 5.48 9.17
C LEU A 144 7.97 5.75 10.68
N PHE A 145 8.93 5.16 11.39
CA PHE A 145 9.15 5.47 12.80
C PHE A 145 9.46 6.96 13.01
N VAL A 146 10.37 7.52 12.20
CA VAL A 146 10.72 8.94 12.26
C VAL A 146 9.51 9.81 11.94
N ALA A 147 8.74 9.48 10.89
CA ALA A 147 7.53 10.21 10.50
C ALA A 147 6.52 10.34 11.64
N VAL A 148 6.29 9.24 12.38
CA VAL A 148 5.43 9.25 13.57
C VAL A 148 6.02 10.14 14.68
N LYS A 149 7.34 10.04 14.92
CA LYS A 149 7.99 10.79 16.01
C LYS A 149 8.05 12.29 15.78
N ILE A 150 8.22 12.73 14.53
CA ILE A 150 8.24 14.15 14.20
C ILE A 150 6.84 14.73 14.01
N GLY A 151 5.79 13.91 14.10
CA GLY A 151 4.41 14.32 13.86
C GLY A 151 4.19 14.81 12.43
N TRP A 152 4.81 14.15 11.45
CA TRP A 152 4.75 14.59 10.05
C TRP A 152 3.30 14.63 9.58
N SER A 153 2.83 15.78 9.12
CA SER A 153 1.46 16.01 8.67
C SER A 153 1.40 16.93 7.45
#